data_AF-A0A6N0NZ96-F1
#
_entry.id   AF-A0A6N0NZ96-F1
#
_cell.length_a   1.000
_cell.length_b   1.000
_cell.length_c   1.000
_cell.angle_alpha   90.00
_cell.angle_beta   90.00
_cell.angle_gamma   90.00
#
_symmetry.space_group_name_H-M   'P 1'
#
loop_
_entity.id
_entity.type
_entity.pdbx_description
1 polymer ?
#
loop_
_entity_poly.entity_id
_entity_poly.type
_entity_poly.pdbx_seq_one_letter_code
_entity_poly.pdbx_strand_id
1 'polypeptide(L)'
;MEFREYYSILEYASRLREEEFLKDDDLKSKVREVINDMLNLIFKLASNLVEGRGEDLIWNLVKGGVIQAPLAQELLDIVKLTKSSPDDLLYASLVRVMEDIEEAYHTIKSRINNS
;
A
#
# COMPACT_ATOMS: atom_id res chain seq x y z
N MET A 1 12.21 4.81 7.00
CA MET A 1 12.31 3.35 6.87
C MET A 1 12.25 2.98 5.40
N GLU A 2 12.95 1.92 5.03
CA GLU A 2 12.92 1.34 3.70
C GLU A 2 11.66 0.48 3.52
N PHE A 3 11.27 0.24 2.26
CA PHE A 3 10.10 -0.59 1.92
C PHE A 3 10.07 -1.93 2.68
N ARG A 4 11.24 -2.60 2.77
CA ARG A 4 11.35 -3.91 3.42
C ARG A 4 11.08 -3.87 4.92
N GLU A 5 11.44 -2.78 5.59
CA GLU A 5 11.21 -2.60 7.02
C GLU A 5 9.70 -2.45 7.28
N TYR A 6 9.01 -1.63 6.49
CA TYR A 6 7.55 -1.52 6.54
C TYR A 6 6.87 -2.86 6.25
N TYR A 7 7.28 -3.55 5.18
CA TYR A 7 6.71 -4.84 4.80
C TYR A 7 6.84 -5.90 5.90
N SER A 8 7.98 -5.94 6.60
CA SER A 8 8.21 -6.89 7.69
C SER A 8 7.26 -6.70 8.89
N ILE A 9 6.82 -5.47 9.13
CA ILE A 9 5.84 -5.17 10.18
C ILE A 9 4.46 -5.71 9.79
N LEU A 10 4.06 -5.52 8.53
CA LEU A 10 2.79 -6.07 8.02
C LEU A 10 2.82 -7.60 7.96
N GLU A 11 3.95 -8.18 7.57
CA GLU A 11 4.17 -9.64 7.55
C GLU A 11 4.10 -10.25 8.96
N TYR A 12 4.59 -9.55 9.98
CA TYR A 12 4.43 -9.96 11.36
C TYR A 12 2.95 -9.94 11.76
N ALA A 13 2.24 -8.83 11.50
CA ALA A 13 0.84 -8.69 11.86
C ALA A 13 -0.07 -9.72 11.17
N SER A 14 0.19 -10.05 9.89
CA SER A 14 -0.60 -11.03 9.13
C SER A 14 -0.43 -12.48 9.60
N ARG A 15 0.61 -12.77 10.39
CA ARG A 15 0.87 -14.10 10.98
C ARG A 15 0.24 -14.30 12.35
N LEU A 16 -0.21 -13.22 13.00
CA LEU A 16 -0.95 -13.32 14.26
C LEU A 16 -2.32 -13.93 14.02
N ARG A 17 -2.93 -14.51 15.05
CA ARG A 17 -4.37 -14.81 15.00
C ARG A 17 -5.15 -13.51 15.04
N GLU A 18 -6.32 -13.49 14.40
CA GLU A 18 -7.20 -12.32 14.38
C GLU A 18 -7.48 -11.76 15.78
N GLU A 19 -7.78 -12.63 16.74
CA GLU A 19 -8.03 -12.21 18.13
C GLU A 19 -6.83 -11.55 18.81
N GLU A 20 -5.60 -11.94 18.44
CA GLU A 20 -4.37 -11.36 18.98
C GLU A 20 -4.15 -9.97 18.38
N PHE A 21 -4.36 -9.83 17.08
CA PHE A 21 -4.30 -8.55 16.39
C PHE A 21 -5.36 -7.57 16.91
N LEU A 22 -6.61 -8.01 17.05
CA LEU A 22 -7.73 -7.14 17.43
C LEU A 22 -7.60 -6.57 18.86
N LYS A 23 -6.87 -7.26 19.74
CA LYS A 23 -6.62 -6.86 21.13
C LYS A 23 -5.44 -5.90 21.30
N ASP A 24 -4.61 -5.71 20.27
CA ASP A 24 -3.40 -4.89 20.33
C ASP A 24 -3.64 -3.54 19.63
N ASP A 25 -4.07 -2.53 20.39
CA ASP A 25 -4.37 -1.19 19.86
C ASP A 25 -3.13 -0.49 19.27
N ASP A 26 -1.96 -0.73 19.83
CA ASP A 26 -0.69 -0.17 19.34
C ASP A 26 -0.33 -0.79 18.00
N LEU A 27 -0.43 -2.12 17.87
CA LEU A 27 -0.17 -2.82 16.61
C LEU A 27 -1.16 -2.40 15.51
N LYS A 28 -2.46 -2.29 15.82
CA LYS A 28 -3.48 -1.86 14.84
C LYS A 28 -3.19 -0.46 14.32
N SER A 29 -2.87 0.46 15.23
CA SER A 29 -2.48 1.83 14.89
C SER A 29 -1.20 1.82 14.04
N LYS A 30 -0.23 0.99 14.41
CA LYS A 30 1.02 0.87 13.68
C LYS A 30 0.84 0.29 12.28
N VAL A 31 -0.02 -0.71 12.10
CA VAL A 31 -0.32 -1.28 10.78
C VAL A 31 -0.92 -0.23 9.86
N ARG A 32 -1.87 0.59 10.34
CA ARG A 32 -2.45 1.69 9.55
C ARG A 32 -1.41 2.73 9.16
N GLU A 33 -0.56 3.13 10.10
CA GLU A 33 0.56 4.05 9.85
C GLU A 33 1.49 3.48 8.78
N VAL A 34 1.91 2.22 8.92
CA VAL A 34 2.82 1.54 8.00
C VAL A 34 2.23 1.43 6.59
N ILE A 35 0.97 1.06 6.44
CA ILE A 35 0.32 1.00 5.12
C ILE A 35 0.30 2.40 4.47
N ASN A 36 -0.03 3.44 5.24
CA ASN A 36 -0.01 4.82 4.74
C ASN A 36 1.39 5.26 4.33
N ASP A 37 2.42 4.91 5.10
CA ASP A 37 3.81 5.24 4.77
C ASP A 37 4.30 4.51 3.52
N MET A 38 3.88 3.26 3.31
CA MET A 38 4.17 2.52 2.08
C MET A 38 3.47 3.13 0.86
N LEU A 39 2.21 3.57 0.99
CA LEU A 39 1.51 4.31 -0.07
C LEU A 39 2.21 5.64 -0.38
N ASN A 40 2.66 6.36 0.65
CA ASN A 40 3.42 7.61 0.47
C ASN A 40 4.76 7.36 -0.25
N LEU A 41 5.45 6.26 0.07
CA LEU A 41 6.66 5.85 -0.64
C LEU A 41 6.39 5.59 -2.13
N ILE A 42 5.30 4.87 -2.43
CA ILE A 42 4.85 4.61 -3.80
C ILE A 42 4.55 5.92 -4.53
N PHE A 43 3.79 6.83 -3.92
CA PHE A 43 3.46 8.12 -4.54
C PHE A 43 4.69 8.99 -4.77
N LYS A 44 5.65 8.99 -3.84
CA LYS A 44 6.93 9.70 -4.02
C LYS A 44 7.75 9.11 -5.17
N LEU A 45 7.73 7.80 -5.37
CA LEU A 45 8.37 7.18 -6.53
C LEU A 45 7.63 7.53 -7.83
N ALA A 46 6.31 7.40 -7.82
CA ALA A 46 5.45 7.69 -8.96
C ALA A 46 5.55 9.13 -9.46
N SER A 47 5.75 10.10 -8.57
CA SER A 47 5.91 11.51 -8.95
C SER A 47 7.17 11.79 -9.79
N ASN A 48 8.11 10.84 -9.88
CA ASN A 48 9.25 10.94 -10.79
C ASN A 48 8.92 10.49 -12.22
N LEU A 49 7.79 9.81 -12.42
CA LEU A 49 7.36 9.26 -13.71
C LEU A 49 6.24 10.08 -14.35
N VAL A 50 5.29 10.56 -13.54
CA VAL A 50 4.10 11.26 -14.01
C VAL A 50 3.74 12.40 -13.06
N GLU A 51 3.11 13.46 -13.59
CA GLU A 51 2.55 14.54 -12.79
C GLU A 51 1.25 14.10 -12.10
N GLY A 52 0.89 14.75 -11.00
CA GLY A 52 -0.37 14.53 -10.27
C GLY A 52 -0.18 14.40 -8.77
N ARG A 53 -1.30 14.27 -8.04
CA ARG A 53 -1.33 14.01 -6.58
C ARG A 53 -2.52 13.12 -6.24
N GLY A 54 -2.38 12.31 -5.18
CA GLY A 54 -3.47 11.46 -4.70
C GLY A 54 -4.01 10.53 -5.80
N GLU A 55 -5.33 10.52 -5.97
CA GLU A 55 -6.01 9.72 -7.00
C GLU A 55 -5.60 10.08 -8.43
N ASP A 56 -5.38 11.37 -8.74
CA ASP A 56 -4.94 11.79 -10.07
C ASP A 56 -3.58 11.21 -10.44
N LEU A 57 -2.67 11.10 -9.46
CA LEU A 57 -1.36 10.48 -9.66
C LEU A 57 -1.50 9.00 -10.04
N ILE A 58 -2.39 8.27 -9.35
CA ILE A 58 -2.66 6.85 -9.62
C ILE A 58 -3.19 6.69 -11.05
N TRP A 59 -4.17 7.49 -11.46
CA TRP A 59 -4.73 7.38 -12.81
C TRP A 59 -3.75 7.83 -13.90
N ASN A 60 -2.86 8.78 -13.61
CA ASN A 60 -1.83 9.18 -14.56
C ASN A 60 -0.77 8.09 -14.76
N LEU A 61 -0.48 7.25 -13.75
CA LEU A 61 0.35 6.05 -13.93
C LEU A 61 -0.29 5.06 -14.91
N VAL A 62 -1.62 4.90 -14.88
CA VAL A 62 -2.36 4.06 -15.85
C VAL A 62 -2.26 4.65 -17.25
N LYS A 63 -2.52 5.96 -17.41
CA LYS A 63 -2.41 6.64 -18.71
C LYS A 63 -0.99 6.58 -19.29
N GLY A 64 0.03 6.63 -18.43
CA GLY A 64 1.44 6.47 -18.80
C GLY A 64 1.88 5.02 -19.06
N GLY A 65 0.97 4.04 -18.92
CA GLY A 65 1.27 2.63 -19.10
C GLY A 65 2.24 2.06 -18.07
N VAL A 66 2.34 2.68 -16.89
CA VAL A 66 3.22 2.23 -15.80
C VAL A 66 2.57 1.07 -15.04
N ILE A 67 1.29 1.20 -14.72
CA ILE A 67 0.48 0.17 -14.05
C ILE A 67 -0.80 -0.09 -14.83
N GLN A 68 -1.43 -1.24 -14.60
CA GLN A 68 -2.73 -1.57 -15.19
C GLN A 68 -3.89 -1.00 -14.35
N ALA A 69 -5.05 -0.79 -14.97
CA ALA A 69 -6.23 -0.25 -14.29
C ALA A 69 -6.69 -1.07 -13.06
N PRO A 70 -6.59 -2.42 -13.02
CA PRO A 70 -6.89 -3.18 -11.81
C PRO A 70 -6.03 -2.77 -10.62
N LEU A 71 -4.70 -2.69 -10.79
CA LEU A 71 -3.78 -2.29 -9.71
C LEU A 71 -4.05 -0.85 -9.23
N ALA A 72 -4.44 0.04 -10.13
CA ALA A 72 -4.88 1.38 -9.75
C ALA A 72 -6.13 1.36 -8.85
N GLN A 73 -7.10 0.50 -9.15
CA GLN A 73 -8.29 0.33 -8.32
C GLN A 73 -7.95 -0.24 -6.94
N GLU A 74 -7.07 -1.25 -6.88
CA GLU A 74 -6.59 -1.80 -5.60
C GLU A 74 -5.92 -0.72 -4.74
N LEU A 75 -5.03 0.10 -5.31
CA LEU A 75 -4.40 1.22 -4.58
C LEU A 75 -5.43 2.20 -4.01
N LEU A 76 -6.48 2.52 -4.75
CA LEU A 76 -7.56 3.39 -4.28
C LEU A 76 -8.36 2.74 -3.15
N ASP A 77 -8.60 1.44 -3.24
CA ASP A 77 -9.33 0.70 -2.22
C ASP A 77 -8.51 0.56 -0.93
N ILE A 78 -7.18 0.42 -1.01
CA ILE A 78 -6.28 0.45 0.15
C ILE A 78 -6.27 1.84 0.81
N VAL A 79 -6.27 2.93 0.03
CA VAL A 79 -6.39 4.31 0.56
C VAL A 79 -7.70 4.49 1.32
N LYS A 80 -8.81 3.87 0.87
CA LYS A 80 -10.08 3.91 1.60
C LYS A 80 -10.06 3.02 2.85
N LEU A 81 -9.49 1.82 2.73
CA LEU A 81 -9.40 0.83 3.81
C LEU A 81 -8.69 1.41 5.03
N THR A 82 -7.56 2.08 4.81
CA THR A 82 -6.75 2.68 5.89
C THR A 82 -7.43 3.83 6.61
N LYS A 83 -8.29 4.60 5.92
CA LYS A 83 -8.94 5.80 6.47
C LYS A 83 -10.14 5.51 7.36
N SER A 84 -10.95 4.52 6.99
CA SER A 84 -12.30 4.39 7.57
C SER A 84 -12.77 2.96 7.80
N SER A 85 -12.02 1.94 7.39
CA SER A 85 -12.49 0.57 7.58
C SER A 85 -12.33 0.12 9.02
N PRO A 86 -13.25 -0.71 9.53
CA PRO A 86 -13.08 -1.48 10.77
C PRO A 86 -11.78 -2.31 10.80
N ASP A 87 -11.26 -2.58 11.99
CA ASP A 87 -9.97 -3.28 12.18
C ASP A 87 -10.01 -4.76 11.77
N ASP A 88 -11.16 -5.42 11.92
CA ASP A 88 -11.42 -6.79 11.44
C ASP A 88 -11.34 -6.86 9.91
N LEU A 89 -11.95 -5.90 9.21
CA LEU A 89 -11.85 -5.81 7.75
C LEU A 89 -10.42 -5.51 7.28
N LEU A 90 -9.70 -4.65 8.01
CA LEU A 90 -8.28 -4.38 7.74
C LEU A 90 -7.44 -5.64 7.89
N TYR A 91 -7.61 -6.38 8.98
CA TYR A 91 -6.90 -7.64 9.22
C TYR A 91 -7.20 -8.69 8.14
N ALA A 92 -8.48 -8.88 7.81
CA ALA A 92 -8.91 -9.82 6.77
C ALA A 92 -8.35 -9.49 5.38
N SER A 93 -8.05 -8.21 5.13
CA SER A 93 -7.51 -7.73 3.85
C SER A 93 -5.97 -7.61 3.85
N LEU A 94 -5.30 -7.85 4.98
CA LEU A 94 -3.91 -7.44 5.18
C LEU A 94 -2.95 -8.09 4.18
N VAL A 95 -3.13 -9.38 3.88
CA VAL A 95 -2.27 -10.09 2.91
C VAL A 95 -2.43 -9.49 1.51
N ARG A 96 -3.67 -9.26 1.06
CA ARG A 96 -3.94 -8.63 -0.24
C ARG A 96 -3.37 -7.21 -0.31
N VAL A 97 -3.55 -6.42 0.75
CA VAL A 97 -2.96 -5.07 0.85
C VAL A 97 -1.44 -5.13 0.67
N MET A 98 -0.76 -6.10 1.29
CA MET A 98 0.68 -6.29 1.14
C MET A 98 1.07 -6.65 -0.30
N GLU A 99 0.35 -7.58 -0.93
CA GLU A 99 0.61 -8.03 -2.30
C GLU A 99 0.44 -6.88 -3.31
N ASP A 100 -0.67 -6.14 -3.23
CA ASP A 100 -0.97 -5.01 -4.13
C ASP A 100 0.05 -3.86 -3.97
N ILE A 101 0.45 -3.57 -2.72
CA ILE A 101 1.50 -2.57 -2.43
C ILE A 101 2.86 -3.02 -2.97
N GLU A 102 3.21 -4.28 -2.81
CA GLU A 102 4.45 -4.86 -3.32
C GLU A 102 4.50 -4.84 -4.85
N GLU A 103 3.42 -5.25 -5.51
CA GLU A 103 3.28 -5.18 -6.97
C GLU A 103 3.45 -3.74 -7.46
N ALA A 104 2.74 -2.78 -6.86
CA ALA A 104 2.83 -1.37 -7.24
C ALA A 104 4.26 -0.82 -7.06
N TYR A 105 4.86 -1.06 -5.89
CA TYR A 105 6.21 -0.60 -5.59
C TYR A 105 7.24 -1.13 -6.58
N HIS A 106 7.23 -2.45 -6.83
CA HIS A 106 8.20 -3.07 -7.74
C HIS A 106 7.96 -2.68 -9.20
N THR A 107 6.70 -2.58 -9.63
CA THR A 107 6.36 -2.15 -10.99
C THR A 107 6.87 -0.74 -11.25
N ILE A 108 6.56 0.22 -10.36
CA ILE A 108 6.99 1.62 -10.50
C ILE A 108 8.52 1.73 -10.42
N LYS A 109 9.15 1.06 -9.45
CA LYS A 109 10.61 1.08 -9.29
C LYS A 109 11.32 0.49 -10.51
N SER A 110 10.79 -0.58 -11.09
CA SER A 110 11.35 -1.17 -12.32
C SER A 110 11.28 -0.20 -13.50
N ARG A 111 10.21 0.60 -13.58
CA ARG A 111 10.04 1.60 -14.64
C ARG A 111 11.06 2.73 -14.53
N ILE A 112 11.33 3.21 -13.32
CA ILE A 112 12.35 4.22 -13.05
C ILE A 112 13.75 3.72 -13.43
N ASN A 113 14.11 2.49 -13.05
CA ASN A 113 15.45 1.95 -13.34
C ASN A 113 15.68 1.67 -14.84
N ASN A 114 14.61 1.56 -15.62
CA ASN A 114 14.66 1.33 -17.07
C ASN A 114 14.43 2.62 -17.89
N SER A 115 14.32 3.78 -17.23
CA SER A 115 14.18 5.11 -17.87
C SER A 115 15.52 5.86 -17.84
#